data_AF-A0A7S1KXK9-F1
#
_entry.id   AF-A0A7S1KXK9-F1
#
_cell.length_a   1.000
_cell.length_b   1.000
_cell.length_c   1.000
_cell.angle_alpha   90.00
_cell.angle_beta   90.00
_cell.angle_gamma   90.00
#
_symmetry.space_group_name_H-M   'P 1'
#
loop_
_entity.id
_entity.type
_entity.pdbx_description
1 polymer ?
#
loop_
_entity_poly.entity_id
_entity_poly.type
_entity_poly.pdbx_seq_one_letter_code
_entity_poly.pdbx_strand_id
1 'polypeptide(L)'
;VTTIKAGAECIWDSPSIVFEPFLHLSLKLTILIFAAVGFLRLLTWMDQDVTTYINEVSIRVKLHYNFGNWLCMFFYLFMCAWILEINNCLSDFATSFAAQQWFFAPFDSATNSKEAPAFSTCQGYAVALRYHVATIIYGAFCNVVFRVPRMIFGGLHYIRNDETNVLSSCLQKCGACLSNPYVNFLKYMSPNAFMDVALNGSRFMKAAFFTVTTLESEMVVFFQNHGAAWLVQFIGHCFVSALGGIATYLMCRQGYFLGGPHMADYTSADYVPRPSIMGFIAALICWAAAHPFLTLAGHVSENLLFCFAIEHRRLHSNFVKGALESASMLTRFTPCIGRNPTEQHHMGSTVAQPPAVKKLLEEAHHDMSWF
;
A
#
# COMPACT_ATOMS: atom_id res chain seq x y z
N VAL A 1 -6.13 12.84 10.84
CA VAL A 1 -4.96 13.19 11.68
C VAL A 1 -4.78 12.15 12.78
N THR A 2 -5.86 11.73 13.44
CA THR A 2 -5.93 10.63 14.42
C THR A 2 -5.25 9.34 13.92
N THR A 3 -5.70 8.78 12.79
CA THR A 3 -5.15 7.52 12.23
C THR A 3 -3.66 7.53 11.88
N ILE A 4 -3.08 8.68 11.52
CA ILE A 4 -1.64 8.80 11.25
C ILE A 4 -0.86 8.83 12.57
N LYS A 5 -1.39 9.51 13.58
CA LYS A 5 -0.82 9.53 14.92
C LYS A 5 -0.85 8.13 15.53
N ALA A 6 -1.99 7.43 15.47
CA ALA A 6 -2.10 6.04 15.89
C ALA A 6 -1.14 5.12 15.11
N GLY A 7 -0.93 5.40 13.81
CA GLY A 7 0.08 4.69 13.01
C GLY A 7 1.50 4.88 13.52
N ALA A 8 1.86 6.10 13.92
CA ALA A 8 3.16 6.39 14.51
C ALA A 8 3.32 5.73 15.89
N GLU A 9 2.30 5.78 16.74
CA GLU A 9 2.28 5.09 18.05
C GLU A 9 2.46 3.58 17.87
N CYS A 10 1.76 2.97 16.90
CA CYS A 10 1.93 1.55 16.57
C CYS A 10 3.37 1.19 16.20
N ILE A 11 4.04 2.03 15.39
CA ILE A 11 5.43 1.83 15.00
C ILE A 11 6.37 1.95 16.19
N TRP A 12 6.13 2.93 17.09
CA TRP A 12 6.94 3.13 18.28
C TRP A 12 6.79 2.01 19.32
N ASP A 13 5.56 1.57 19.55
CA ASP A 13 5.24 0.47 20.48
C ASP A 13 5.70 -0.89 19.96
N SER A 14 5.88 -1.03 18.64
CA SER A 14 6.24 -2.30 17.99
C SER A 14 7.58 -2.20 17.26
N PRO A 15 8.74 -2.30 17.95
CA PRO A 15 10.07 -2.23 17.33
C PRO A 15 10.28 -3.19 16.16
N SER A 16 9.58 -4.33 16.15
CA SER A 16 9.66 -5.30 15.04
C SER A 16 9.09 -4.79 13.72
N ILE A 17 8.19 -3.80 13.74
CA ILE A 17 7.65 -3.14 12.54
C ILE A 17 8.70 -2.20 11.93
N VAL A 18 9.52 -1.53 12.76
CA VAL A 18 10.61 -0.66 12.30
C VAL A 18 11.70 -1.43 11.55
N PHE A 19 11.90 -2.72 11.87
CA PHE A 19 12.88 -3.56 11.19
C PHE A 19 12.39 -4.05 9.81
N GLU A 20 11.09 -4.01 9.55
CA GLU A 20 10.46 -4.52 8.34
C GLU A 20 11.05 -3.93 7.04
N PRO A 21 11.24 -2.61 6.90
CA PRO A 21 11.79 -1.99 5.69
C PRO A 21 13.20 -2.48 5.36
N PHE A 22 14.02 -2.78 6.38
CA PHE A 22 15.36 -3.33 6.17
C PHE A 22 15.30 -4.74 5.58
N LEU A 23 14.43 -5.59 6.14
CA LEU A 23 14.24 -6.94 5.63
C LEU A 23 13.68 -6.92 4.20
N HIS A 24 12.66 -6.11 3.96
CA HIS A 24 12.04 -5.94 2.63
C HIS A 24 13.06 -5.46 1.59
N LEU A 25 13.86 -4.44 1.93
CA LEU A 25 14.89 -3.90 1.04
C LEU A 25 16.00 -4.93 0.77
N SER A 26 16.43 -5.66 1.80
CA SER A 26 17.48 -6.69 1.68
C SER A 26 17.05 -7.82 0.74
N LEU A 27 15.82 -8.32 0.91
CA LEU A 27 15.25 -9.34 0.04
C LEU A 27 15.08 -8.81 -1.39
N LYS A 28 14.57 -7.58 -1.54
CA LYS A 28 14.38 -6.94 -2.86
C LYS A 28 15.71 -6.76 -3.59
N LEU A 29 16.75 -6.29 -2.92
CA LEU A 29 18.09 -6.14 -3.50
C LEU A 29 18.66 -7.49 -3.93
N THR A 30 18.51 -8.52 -3.08
CA THR A 30 18.94 -9.88 -3.40
C THR A 30 18.25 -10.39 -4.67
N ILE A 31 16.91 -10.28 -4.74
CA ILE A 31 16.12 -10.65 -5.92
C ILE A 31 16.58 -9.88 -7.16
N LEU A 32 16.80 -8.56 -7.06
CA LEU A 32 17.24 -7.73 -8.17
C LEU A 32 18.63 -8.10 -8.68
N ILE A 33 19.57 -8.42 -7.79
CA ILE A 33 20.92 -8.88 -8.18
C ILE A 33 20.81 -10.20 -8.95
N PHE A 34 20.09 -11.19 -8.43
CA PHE A 34 19.88 -12.47 -9.13
C PHE A 34 19.16 -12.27 -10.48
N ALA A 35 18.13 -11.42 -10.51
CA ALA A 35 17.40 -11.09 -11.72
C ALA A 35 18.31 -10.44 -12.77
N ALA A 36 19.16 -9.48 -12.37
CA ALA A 36 20.11 -8.80 -13.25
C ALA A 36 21.16 -9.76 -13.80
N VAL A 37 21.76 -10.60 -12.95
CA VAL A 37 22.74 -11.62 -13.39
C VAL A 37 22.10 -12.60 -14.36
N GLY A 38 20.89 -13.10 -14.06
CA GLY A 38 20.18 -14.02 -14.96
C GLY A 38 19.78 -13.35 -16.27
N PHE A 39 19.40 -12.07 -16.26
CA PHE A 39 19.09 -11.31 -17.48
C PHE A 39 20.33 -11.10 -18.34
N LEU A 40 21.47 -10.74 -17.74
CA LEU A 40 22.74 -10.63 -18.46
C LEU A 40 23.15 -11.97 -19.09
N ARG A 41 22.98 -13.09 -18.36
CA ARG A 41 23.22 -14.43 -18.91
C ARG A 41 22.28 -14.75 -20.07
N LEU A 42 20.99 -14.39 -19.96
CA LEU A 42 20.04 -14.53 -21.05
C LEU A 42 20.49 -13.75 -22.29
N LEU A 43 20.98 -12.52 -22.11
CA LEU A 43 21.50 -11.71 -23.22
C LEU A 43 22.71 -12.34 -23.92
N THR A 44 23.54 -13.10 -23.19
CA THR A 44 24.70 -13.80 -23.78
C THR A 44 24.34 -15.06 -24.56
N TRP A 45 23.17 -15.66 -24.31
CA TRP A 45 22.74 -16.92 -24.95
C TRP A 45 21.93 -16.70 -26.23
N MET A 46 21.49 -15.48 -26.52
CA MET A 46 20.73 -15.18 -27.73
C MET A 46 21.65 -15.07 -28.94
N ASP A 47 21.19 -15.55 -30.10
CA ASP A 47 21.94 -15.52 -31.36
C ASP A 47 22.56 -14.14 -31.63
N GLN A 48 23.87 -14.13 -31.81
CA GLN A 48 24.65 -12.94 -32.13
C GLN A 48 25.22 -13.08 -33.54
N ASP A 49 24.76 -12.24 -34.47
CA ASP A 49 25.41 -12.12 -35.77
C ASP A 49 26.65 -11.24 -35.62
N VAL A 50 27.80 -11.86 -35.42
CA VAL A 50 29.08 -11.17 -35.33
C VAL A 50 29.58 -10.87 -36.74
N THR A 51 29.23 -9.71 -37.29
CA THR A 51 29.86 -9.22 -38.53
C THR A 51 31.21 -8.59 -38.23
N THR A 52 32.29 -9.32 -38.45
CA THR A 52 33.68 -8.80 -38.42
C THR A 52 34.07 -8.23 -39.79
N TYR A 53 34.41 -6.94 -39.85
CA TYR A 53 35.11 -6.36 -41.00
C TYR A 53 36.63 -6.48 -40.77
N ILE A 54 37.30 -7.32 -41.54
CA ILE A 54 38.76 -7.39 -41.57
C ILE A 54 39.22 -6.27 -42.49
N ASN A 55 39.44 -5.09 -41.90
CA ASN A 55 40.35 -4.00 -42.27
C ASN A 55 39.84 -2.70 -41.62
N GLU A 56 40.53 -2.29 -40.55
CA GLU A 56 40.40 -1.04 -39.77
C GLU A 56 39.16 -0.83 -38.85
N VAL A 57 39.36 -1.25 -37.59
CA VAL A 57 38.93 -0.63 -36.32
C VAL A 57 37.44 -0.30 -36.12
N SER A 58 36.54 -1.29 -36.25
CA SER A 58 35.38 -1.38 -35.33
C SER A 58 34.75 -2.78 -35.34
N ILE A 59 34.71 -3.45 -34.19
CA ILE A 59 33.86 -4.62 -33.99
C ILE A 59 32.46 -4.09 -33.66
N ARG A 60 31.55 -4.12 -34.63
CA ARG A 60 30.13 -3.89 -34.36
C ARG A 60 29.43 -5.24 -34.23
N VAL A 61 29.14 -5.63 -32.99
CA VAL A 61 28.22 -6.73 -32.70
C VAL A 61 26.80 -6.21 -32.95
N LYS A 62 26.15 -6.68 -34.01
CA LYS A 62 24.72 -6.42 -34.22
C LYS A 62 23.95 -7.59 -33.63
N LEU A 63 23.20 -7.32 -32.56
CA LEU A 63 22.30 -8.30 -31.96
C LEU A 63 21.05 -8.39 -32.85
N HIS A 64 20.83 -9.54 -33.49
CA HIS A 64 19.62 -9.80 -34.26
C HIS A 64 18.65 -10.61 -33.41
N TYR A 65 17.49 -10.03 -33.10
CA TYR A 65 16.51 -10.66 -32.21
C TYR A 65 15.40 -11.32 -33.02
N ASN A 66 15.34 -12.65 -33.00
CA ASN A 66 14.18 -13.39 -33.47
C ASN A 66 12.98 -13.15 -32.51
N PHE A 67 11.75 -13.35 -32.99
CA PHE A 67 10.53 -13.30 -32.18
C PHE A 67 10.61 -14.19 -30.93
N GLY A 68 11.21 -15.39 -31.05
CA GLY A 68 11.44 -16.28 -29.91
C GLY A 68 12.33 -15.66 -28.82
N ASN A 69 13.37 -14.91 -29.22
CA ASN A 69 14.28 -14.21 -28.30
C ASN A 69 13.53 -13.09 -27.57
N TRP A 70 12.71 -12.32 -28.29
CA TRP A 70 11.84 -11.31 -27.69
C TRP A 70 10.88 -11.92 -26.67
N LEU A 71 10.19 -13.02 -27.02
CA LEU A 71 9.27 -13.70 -26.12
C LEU A 71 9.97 -14.19 -24.85
N CYS A 72 11.17 -14.75 -24.96
CA CYS A 72 11.97 -15.18 -23.81
C CYS A 72 12.35 -13.99 -22.91
N MET A 73 12.79 -12.86 -23.49
CA MET A 73 13.10 -11.66 -22.73
C MET A 73 11.87 -11.11 -21.99
N PHE A 74 10.73 -10.99 -22.67
CA PHE A 74 9.48 -10.54 -22.05
C PHE A 74 9.02 -11.47 -20.93
N PHE A 75 9.07 -12.79 -21.16
CA PHE A 75 8.73 -13.78 -20.16
C PHE A 75 9.64 -13.69 -18.94
N TYR A 76 10.96 -13.56 -19.14
CA TYR A 76 11.92 -13.41 -18.05
C TYR A 76 11.66 -12.14 -17.24
N LEU A 77 11.50 -10.99 -17.90
CA LEU A 77 11.19 -9.71 -17.24
C LEU A 77 9.86 -9.77 -16.47
N PHE A 78 8.85 -10.42 -17.04
CA PHE A 78 7.57 -10.66 -16.36
C PHE A 78 7.76 -11.52 -15.10
N MET A 79 8.53 -12.61 -15.18
CA MET A 79 8.83 -13.46 -14.03
C MET A 79 9.59 -12.71 -12.94
N CYS A 80 10.56 -11.87 -13.31
CA CYS A 80 11.25 -11.00 -12.35
C CYS A 80 10.29 -10.02 -11.67
N ALA A 81 9.44 -9.35 -12.45
CA ALA A 81 8.43 -8.43 -11.91
C ALA A 81 7.46 -9.16 -10.96
N TRP A 82 7.06 -10.38 -11.31
CA TRP A 82 6.18 -11.20 -10.48
C TRP A 82 6.84 -11.65 -9.17
N ILE A 83 8.10 -12.09 -9.20
CA ILE A 83 8.85 -12.45 -7.98
C ILE A 83 9.04 -11.23 -7.07
N LEU A 84 9.36 -10.06 -7.63
CA LEU A 84 9.43 -8.81 -6.86
C LEU A 84 8.08 -8.45 -6.23
N GLU A 85 6.99 -8.71 -6.94
CA GLU A 85 5.65 -8.46 -6.42
C GLU A 85 5.25 -9.46 -5.33
N ILE A 86 5.69 -10.72 -5.39
CA ILE A 86 5.54 -11.68 -4.29
C ILE A 86 6.21 -11.13 -3.03
N ASN A 87 7.43 -10.58 -3.14
CA ASN A 87 8.12 -9.94 -2.02
C ASN A 87 7.36 -8.73 -1.46
N ASN A 88 6.80 -7.89 -2.33
CA ASN A 88 5.95 -6.76 -1.89
C ASN A 88 4.71 -7.26 -1.13
N CYS A 89 3.97 -8.22 -1.69
CA CYS A 89 2.77 -8.77 -1.08
C CYS A 89 3.04 -9.48 0.26
N LEU A 90 4.21 -10.13 0.38
CA LEU A 90 4.64 -10.78 1.61
C LEU A 90 4.92 -9.76 2.73
N SER A 91 5.60 -8.66 2.38
CA SER A 91 5.82 -7.51 3.26
C SER A 91 4.49 -6.85 3.68
N ASP A 92 3.61 -6.60 2.71
CA ASP A 92 2.29 -5.99 2.95
C ASP A 92 1.49 -6.83 3.96
N PHE A 93 1.46 -8.16 3.76
CA PHE A 93 0.81 -9.09 4.69
C PHE A 93 1.46 -9.08 6.07
N ALA A 94 2.79 -9.17 6.17
CA ALA A 94 3.48 -9.23 7.45
C ALA A 94 3.28 -7.95 8.28
N THR A 95 3.33 -6.79 7.63
CA THR A 95 3.05 -5.50 8.26
C THR A 95 1.57 -5.37 8.65
N SER A 96 0.64 -5.78 7.78
CA SER A 96 -0.78 -5.82 8.10
C SER A 96 -1.07 -6.68 9.33
N PHE A 97 -0.48 -7.88 9.39
CA PHE A 97 -0.60 -8.78 10.52
C PHE A 97 -0.07 -8.14 11.81
N ALA A 98 1.12 -7.54 11.78
CA ALA A 98 1.71 -6.88 12.94
C ALA A 98 0.88 -5.68 13.43
N ALA A 99 0.42 -4.83 12.52
CA ALA A 99 -0.42 -3.67 12.84
C ALA A 99 -1.77 -4.09 13.45
N GLN A 100 -2.37 -5.19 12.94
CA GLN A 100 -3.61 -5.75 13.47
C GLN A 100 -3.44 -6.33 14.87
N GLN A 101 -2.34 -7.06 15.11
CA GLN A 101 -1.99 -7.55 16.45
C GLN A 101 -1.86 -6.40 17.46
N TRP A 102 -1.21 -5.30 17.07
CA TRP A 102 -1.14 -4.10 17.91
C TRP A 102 -2.52 -3.45 18.10
N PHE A 103 -3.35 -3.34 17.05
CA PHE A 103 -4.67 -2.72 17.14
C PHE A 103 -5.58 -3.43 18.16
N PHE A 104 -5.60 -4.77 18.14
CA PHE A 104 -6.42 -5.59 19.02
C PHE A 104 -5.75 -5.97 20.35
N ALA A 105 -4.52 -5.52 20.60
CA ALA A 105 -3.85 -5.72 21.87
C ALA A 105 -4.54 -4.94 23.00
N PRO A 106 -4.53 -5.47 24.23
CA PRO A 106 -5.05 -4.75 25.40
C PRO A 106 -4.27 -3.44 25.61
N PHE A 107 -4.99 -2.40 26.02
CA PHE A 107 -4.41 -1.10 26.36
C PHE A 107 -4.00 -1.09 27.83
N ASP A 108 -2.74 -0.77 28.12
CA ASP A 108 -2.27 -0.57 29.49
C ASP A 108 -2.34 0.91 29.87
N SER A 109 -3.25 1.23 30.81
CA SER A 109 -3.41 2.56 31.36
C SER A 109 -2.21 3.08 32.17
N ALA A 110 -1.34 2.18 32.66
CA ALA A 110 -0.19 2.55 33.47
C ALA A 110 0.98 3.07 32.60
N THR A 111 1.21 2.45 31.44
CA THR A 111 2.26 2.84 30.48
C THR A 111 1.74 3.74 29.37
N ASN A 112 0.42 3.92 29.25
CA ASN A 112 -0.25 4.65 28.18
C ASN A 112 0.15 4.12 26.79
N SER A 113 0.29 2.79 26.68
CA SER A 113 0.72 2.08 25.46
C SER A 113 -0.04 0.76 25.29
N LYS A 114 0.03 0.16 24.10
CA LYS A 114 -0.50 -1.19 23.86
C LYS A 114 0.62 -2.22 23.90
N GLU A 115 0.38 -3.32 24.61
CA GLU A 115 1.33 -4.44 24.67
C GLU A 115 1.18 -5.34 23.42
N ALA A 116 1.80 -4.92 22.32
CA ALA A 116 1.86 -5.78 21.13
C ALA A 116 2.79 -6.98 21.36
N PRO A 117 2.47 -8.16 20.80
CA PRO A 117 3.34 -9.32 20.86
C PRO A 117 4.75 -9.01 20.32
N ALA A 118 5.78 -9.45 21.05
CA ALA A 118 7.15 -9.35 20.58
C ALA A 118 7.33 -10.09 19.25
N PHE A 119 8.05 -9.47 18.32
CA PHE A 119 8.34 -10.02 16.98
C PHE A 119 7.09 -10.29 16.12
N SER A 120 6.03 -9.49 16.29
CA SER A 120 4.78 -9.62 15.52
C SER A 120 5.00 -9.64 13.99
N THR A 121 5.94 -8.85 13.48
CA THR A 121 6.33 -8.88 12.06
C THR A 121 6.90 -10.23 11.63
N CYS A 122 7.83 -10.80 12.41
CA CYS A 122 8.43 -12.11 12.10
C CYS A 122 7.39 -13.22 12.16
N GLN A 123 6.46 -13.15 13.12
CA GLN A 123 5.30 -14.04 13.17
C GLN A 123 4.43 -13.88 11.92
N GLY A 124 4.20 -12.65 11.47
CA GLY A 124 3.50 -12.35 10.22
C GLY A 124 4.14 -13.04 9.02
N TYR A 125 5.47 -12.93 8.85
CA TYR A 125 6.21 -13.65 7.82
C TYR A 125 6.08 -15.18 7.95
N ALA A 126 6.17 -15.73 9.17
CA ALA A 126 6.04 -17.16 9.38
C ALA A 126 4.61 -17.68 9.06
N VAL A 127 3.57 -16.94 9.47
CA VAL A 127 2.18 -17.23 9.16
C VAL A 127 1.92 -17.14 7.66
N ALA A 128 2.45 -16.11 7.00
CA ALA A 128 2.37 -15.93 5.56
C ALA A 128 2.95 -17.13 4.80
N LEU A 129 4.17 -17.52 5.16
CA LEU A 129 4.90 -18.61 4.51
C LEU A 129 4.34 -20.00 4.85
N ARG A 130 3.66 -20.16 5.98
CA ARG A 130 3.09 -21.44 6.38
C ARG A 130 1.67 -21.66 5.85
N TYR A 131 0.85 -20.61 5.83
CA TYR A 131 -0.60 -20.74 5.59
C TYR A 131 -1.10 -19.97 4.36
N HIS A 132 -0.39 -18.93 3.90
CA HIS A 132 -0.91 -18.01 2.88
C HIS A 132 -0.07 -17.91 1.59
N VAL A 133 0.96 -18.76 1.41
CA VAL A 133 1.85 -18.72 0.23
C VAL A 133 1.08 -18.69 -1.09
N ALA A 134 0.11 -19.60 -1.28
CA ALA A 134 -0.67 -19.65 -2.52
C ALA A 134 -1.50 -18.36 -2.74
N THR A 135 -2.03 -17.78 -1.67
CA THR A 135 -2.81 -16.54 -1.72
C THR A 135 -1.93 -15.34 -2.05
N ILE A 136 -0.71 -15.30 -1.50
CA ILE A 136 0.30 -14.27 -1.78
C ILE A 136 0.79 -14.37 -3.22
N ILE A 137 1.15 -15.57 -3.69
CA ILE A 137 1.61 -15.79 -5.08
C ILE A 137 0.52 -15.38 -6.08
N TYR A 138 -0.72 -15.78 -5.83
CA TYR A 138 -1.86 -15.43 -6.68
C TYR A 138 -2.18 -13.92 -6.64
N GLY A 139 -2.20 -13.32 -5.45
CA GLY A 139 -2.41 -11.88 -5.30
C GLY A 139 -1.30 -11.07 -5.99
N ALA A 140 -0.05 -11.50 -5.89
CA ALA A 140 1.07 -10.90 -6.59
C ALA A 140 0.92 -10.99 -8.11
N PHE A 141 0.45 -12.13 -8.63
CA PHE A 141 0.16 -12.28 -10.06
C PHE A 141 -0.93 -11.29 -10.51
N CYS A 142 -2.03 -11.21 -9.76
CA CYS A 142 -3.10 -10.25 -10.02
C CYS A 142 -2.60 -8.80 -9.97
N ASN A 143 -1.75 -8.46 -9.01
CA ASN A 143 -1.17 -7.13 -8.93
C ASN A 143 -0.29 -6.82 -10.15
N VAL A 144 0.62 -7.70 -10.57
CA VAL A 144 1.46 -7.44 -11.75
C VAL A 144 0.62 -7.27 -13.01
N VAL A 145 -0.37 -8.14 -13.22
CA VAL A 145 -1.20 -8.13 -14.44
C VAL A 145 -2.17 -6.93 -14.45
N PHE A 146 -2.82 -6.65 -13.33
CA PHE A 146 -3.92 -5.68 -13.28
C PHE A 146 -3.55 -4.31 -12.72
N ARG A 147 -2.35 -4.09 -12.15
CA ARG A 147 -1.96 -2.78 -11.60
C ARG A 147 -2.01 -1.68 -12.65
N VAL A 148 -1.39 -1.87 -13.81
CA VAL A 148 -1.38 -0.86 -14.88
C VAL A 148 -2.79 -0.63 -15.45
N PRO A 149 -3.57 -1.67 -15.84
CA PRO A 149 -4.97 -1.48 -16.19
C PRO A 149 -5.78 -0.76 -15.12
N ARG A 150 -5.64 -1.13 -13.85
CA ARG A 150 -6.36 -0.50 -12.73
C ARG A 150 -6.02 0.98 -12.61
N MET A 151 -4.76 1.37 -12.74
CA MET A 151 -4.35 2.78 -12.71
C MET A 151 -4.95 3.58 -13.88
N ILE A 152 -4.89 3.03 -15.10
CA ILE A 152 -5.42 3.68 -16.30
C ILE A 152 -6.94 3.83 -16.21
N PHE A 153 -7.66 2.73 -16.00
CA PHE A 153 -9.12 2.74 -15.94
C PHE A 153 -9.64 3.48 -14.70
N GLY A 154 -8.92 3.43 -13.58
CA GLY A 154 -9.26 4.20 -12.37
C GLY A 154 -9.09 5.69 -12.56
N GLY A 155 -7.99 6.13 -13.19
CA GLY A 155 -7.78 7.54 -13.53
C GLY A 155 -8.83 8.05 -14.52
N LEU A 156 -9.14 7.27 -15.57
CA LEU A 156 -10.21 7.60 -16.52
C LEU A 156 -11.59 7.66 -15.84
N HIS A 157 -11.87 6.73 -14.92
CA HIS A 157 -13.11 6.73 -14.14
C HIS A 157 -13.21 7.98 -13.26
N TYR A 158 -12.12 8.38 -12.60
CA TYR A 158 -12.07 9.60 -11.79
C TYR A 158 -12.34 10.86 -12.62
N ILE A 159 -11.61 11.07 -13.72
CA ILE A 159 -11.77 12.26 -14.59
C ILE A 159 -13.18 12.32 -15.19
N ARG A 160 -13.77 11.16 -15.53
CA ARG A 160 -15.13 11.08 -16.06
C ARG A 160 -16.21 11.54 -15.08
N ASN A 161 -16.00 11.31 -13.78
CA ASN A 161 -16.99 11.67 -12.75
C ASN A 161 -16.71 13.05 -12.14
N ASP A 162 -15.63 13.71 -12.55
CA ASP A 162 -15.33 15.08 -12.14
C ASP A 162 -16.08 16.06 -13.06
N GLU A 163 -17.15 16.68 -12.55
CA GLU A 163 -17.97 17.64 -13.31
C GLU A 163 -17.22 18.94 -13.62
N THR A 164 -16.12 19.23 -12.92
CA THR A 164 -15.34 20.45 -13.12
C THR A 164 -14.37 20.36 -14.30
N ASN A 165 -14.11 19.14 -14.79
CA ASN A 165 -13.08 18.88 -15.78
C ASN A 165 -13.63 18.93 -17.22
N VAL A 166 -12.98 19.70 -18.09
CA VAL A 166 -13.35 19.82 -19.52
C VAL A 166 -13.29 18.47 -20.24
N LEU A 167 -12.38 17.58 -19.84
CA LEU A 167 -12.25 16.23 -20.40
C LEU A 167 -13.39 15.29 -19.99
N SER A 168 -14.10 15.60 -18.90
CA SER A 168 -15.20 14.81 -18.37
C SER A 168 -16.34 14.65 -19.38
N SER A 169 -16.73 15.74 -20.04
CA SER A 169 -17.76 15.74 -21.10
C SER A 169 -17.42 14.86 -22.30
N CYS A 170 -16.14 14.65 -22.59
CA CYS A 170 -15.71 13.73 -23.64
C CYS A 170 -15.78 12.27 -23.15
N LEU A 171 -15.24 11.99 -21.96
CA LEU A 171 -15.21 10.64 -21.39
C LEU A 171 -16.60 10.11 -21.00
N GLN A 172 -17.53 10.98 -20.62
CA GLN A 172 -18.92 10.61 -20.36
C GLN A 172 -19.59 10.03 -21.62
N LYS A 173 -19.20 10.50 -22.82
CA LYS A 173 -19.71 9.97 -24.11
C LYS A 173 -19.17 8.59 -24.46
N CYS A 174 -17.96 8.24 -23.98
CA CYS A 174 -17.43 6.88 -24.11
C CYS A 174 -18.28 5.84 -23.34
N GLY A 175 -19.22 6.28 -22.50
CA GLY A 175 -20.23 5.42 -21.90
C GLY A 175 -19.65 4.39 -20.92
N ALA A 176 -20.28 3.22 -20.88
CA ALA A 176 -20.01 2.19 -19.88
C ALA A 176 -18.71 1.39 -20.12
N CYS A 177 -18.08 1.51 -21.29
CA CYS A 177 -16.91 0.69 -21.65
C CYS A 177 -15.66 1.03 -20.83
N LEU A 178 -15.52 2.28 -20.38
CA LEU A 178 -14.41 2.72 -19.53
C LEU A 178 -14.70 2.51 -18.04
N SER A 179 -15.94 2.72 -17.60
CA SER A 179 -16.29 2.60 -16.18
C SER A 179 -16.55 1.18 -15.72
N ASN A 180 -17.17 0.33 -16.55
CA ASN A 180 -17.60 -1.00 -16.14
C ASN A 180 -16.44 -1.94 -15.75
N PRO A 181 -15.35 -2.04 -16.54
CA PRO A 181 -14.23 -2.89 -16.16
C PRO A 181 -13.61 -2.46 -14.83
N TYR A 182 -13.58 -1.15 -14.57
CA TYR A 182 -13.07 -0.61 -13.30
C TYR A 182 -13.98 -0.96 -12.12
N VAL A 183 -15.23 -0.54 -12.18
CA VAL A 183 -16.19 -0.65 -11.08
C VAL A 183 -16.50 -2.11 -10.74
N ASN A 184 -16.58 -2.98 -11.75
CA ASN A 184 -17.00 -4.36 -11.56
C ASN A 184 -15.85 -5.32 -11.24
N PHE A 185 -14.60 -4.97 -11.60
CA PHE A 185 -13.48 -5.90 -11.46
C PHE A 185 -12.18 -5.24 -11.02
N LEU A 186 -11.62 -4.30 -11.80
CA LEU A 186 -10.25 -3.81 -11.59
C LEU A 186 -10.08 -3.09 -10.25
N LYS A 187 -11.11 -2.39 -9.74
CA LYS A 187 -11.02 -1.71 -8.44
C LYS A 187 -10.73 -2.68 -7.30
N TYR A 188 -11.20 -3.92 -7.41
CA TYR A 188 -10.99 -4.95 -6.42
C TYR A 188 -9.59 -5.57 -6.48
N MET A 189 -8.85 -5.44 -7.58
CA MET A 189 -7.49 -6.00 -7.69
C MET A 189 -6.47 -5.10 -6.98
N SER A 190 -6.57 -5.01 -5.66
CA SER A 190 -5.75 -4.10 -4.83
C SER A 190 -4.84 -4.83 -3.85
N PRO A 191 -3.59 -4.36 -3.64
CA PRO A 191 -2.71 -4.90 -2.61
C PRO A 191 -3.31 -4.76 -1.20
N ASN A 192 -4.20 -3.79 -0.97
CA ASN A 192 -4.89 -3.62 0.31
C ASN A 192 -5.72 -4.87 0.69
N ALA A 193 -6.02 -5.77 -0.26
CA ALA A 193 -6.63 -7.07 0.05
C ALA A 193 -5.88 -7.85 1.15
N PHE A 194 -4.55 -7.70 1.25
CA PHE A 194 -3.75 -8.39 2.26
C PHE A 194 -4.07 -7.95 3.71
N MET A 195 -4.71 -6.80 3.89
CA MET A 195 -5.27 -6.39 5.19
C MET A 195 -6.33 -7.41 5.66
N ASP A 196 -7.30 -7.76 4.81
CA ASP A 196 -8.31 -8.77 5.15
C ASP A 196 -7.74 -10.19 5.15
N VAL A 197 -6.78 -10.51 4.27
CA VAL A 197 -6.12 -11.84 4.30
C VAL A 197 -5.41 -12.03 5.64
N ALA A 198 -4.71 -11.02 6.16
CA ALA A 198 -4.04 -11.09 7.45
C ALA A 198 -5.03 -11.21 8.62
N LEU A 199 -6.15 -10.49 8.56
CA LEU A 199 -7.11 -10.45 9.66
C LEU A 199 -8.01 -11.69 9.73
N ASN A 200 -8.54 -12.13 8.59
CA ASN A 200 -9.58 -13.15 8.49
C ASN A 200 -9.09 -14.46 7.82
N GLY A 201 -7.85 -14.51 7.33
CA GLY A 201 -7.30 -15.67 6.64
C GLY A 201 -8.02 -16.01 5.33
N SER A 202 -8.68 -15.02 4.71
CA SER A 202 -9.56 -15.22 3.55
C SER A 202 -8.77 -15.41 2.24
N ARG A 203 -9.42 -15.94 1.20
CA ARG A 203 -8.81 -16.06 -0.15
C ARG A 203 -8.73 -14.67 -0.78
N PHE A 204 -7.67 -14.42 -1.56
CA PHE A 204 -7.38 -13.10 -2.15
C PHE A 204 -8.59 -12.40 -2.75
N MET A 205 -9.37 -13.05 -3.63
CA MET A 205 -10.52 -12.39 -4.29
C MET A 205 -11.63 -11.98 -3.31
N LYS A 206 -11.91 -12.83 -2.31
CA LYS A 206 -12.88 -12.51 -1.26
C LYS A 206 -12.35 -11.36 -0.40
N ALA A 207 -11.07 -11.42 -0.05
CA ALA A 207 -10.38 -10.42 0.73
C ALA A 207 -10.40 -9.04 0.05
N ALA A 208 -10.12 -9.03 -1.25
CA ALA A 208 -10.01 -7.81 -2.03
C ALA A 208 -11.37 -7.12 -2.21
N PHE A 209 -12.42 -7.89 -2.48
CA PHE A 209 -13.79 -7.38 -2.50
C PHE A 209 -14.20 -6.83 -1.13
N PHE A 210 -13.99 -7.58 -0.06
CA PHE A 210 -14.37 -7.17 1.28
C PHE A 210 -13.60 -5.94 1.76
N THR A 211 -12.30 -5.86 1.46
CA THR A 211 -11.47 -4.71 1.85
C THR A 211 -11.94 -3.43 1.17
N VAL A 212 -12.09 -3.46 -0.17
CA VAL A 212 -12.52 -2.28 -0.93
C VAL A 212 -13.91 -1.82 -0.47
N THR A 213 -14.87 -2.73 -0.35
CA THR A 213 -16.22 -2.37 0.11
C THR A 213 -16.24 -1.88 1.55
N THR A 214 -15.29 -2.29 2.39
CA THR A 214 -15.13 -1.81 3.77
C THR A 214 -14.55 -0.41 3.82
N LEU A 215 -13.48 -0.15 3.07
CA LEU A 215 -12.88 1.18 2.98
C LEU A 215 -13.82 2.18 2.29
N GLU A 216 -14.62 1.74 1.31
CA GLU A 216 -15.59 2.59 0.61
C GLU A 216 -16.74 3.07 1.52
N SER A 217 -17.12 2.37 2.60
CA SER A 217 -18.12 2.93 3.53
C SER A 217 -17.59 4.09 4.34
N GLU A 218 -16.28 4.15 4.54
CA GLU A 218 -15.58 5.23 5.24
C GLU A 218 -14.72 6.04 4.25
N MET A 219 -15.21 6.22 3.01
CA MET A 219 -14.40 6.73 1.90
C MET A 219 -13.77 8.09 2.18
N VAL A 220 -14.48 8.99 2.89
CA VAL A 220 -13.99 10.32 3.21
C VAL A 220 -12.77 10.23 4.11
N VAL A 221 -12.87 9.40 5.17
CA VAL A 221 -11.77 9.18 6.11
C VAL A 221 -10.61 8.48 5.42
N PHE A 222 -10.90 7.49 4.56
CA PHE A 222 -9.89 6.79 3.77
C PHE A 222 -9.11 7.73 2.85
N PHE A 223 -9.79 8.55 2.04
CA PHE A 223 -9.11 9.47 1.13
C PHE A 223 -8.33 10.55 1.89
N GLN A 224 -8.86 11.07 2.99
CA GLN A 224 -8.13 12.00 3.85
C GLN A 224 -6.86 11.37 4.43
N ASN A 225 -6.96 10.12 4.91
CA ASN A 225 -5.82 9.39 5.45
C ASN A 225 -4.77 9.11 4.38
N HIS A 226 -5.20 8.58 3.24
CA HIS A 226 -4.32 8.27 2.12
C HIS A 226 -3.62 9.52 1.57
N GLY A 227 -4.36 10.62 1.39
CA GLY A 227 -3.79 11.90 0.94
C GLY A 227 -2.79 12.50 1.93
N ALA A 228 -3.09 12.44 3.23
CA ALA A 228 -2.19 12.91 4.26
C ALA A 228 -0.93 12.04 4.38
N ALA A 229 -1.05 10.71 4.29
CA ALA A 229 0.08 9.79 4.25
C ALA A 229 0.96 10.06 3.03
N TRP A 230 0.36 10.26 1.85
CA TRP A 230 1.10 10.60 0.63
C TRP A 230 1.86 11.92 0.76
N LEU A 231 1.27 12.94 1.38
CA LEU A 231 1.94 14.22 1.61
C LEU A 231 3.17 14.07 2.52
N VAL A 232 3.03 13.35 3.64
CA VAL A 232 4.14 13.06 4.56
C VAL A 232 5.24 12.28 3.85
N GLN A 233 4.87 11.28 3.05
CA GLN A 233 5.82 10.53 2.22
C GLN A 233 6.55 11.45 1.25
N PHE A 234 5.83 12.26 0.48
CA PHE A 234 6.42 13.17 -0.50
C PHE A 234 7.43 14.13 0.13
N ILE A 235 7.04 14.77 1.24
CA ILE A 235 7.92 15.67 1.99
C ILE A 235 9.15 14.93 2.50
N GLY A 236 8.98 13.73 3.07
CA GLY A 236 10.07 12.89 3.55
C GLY A 236 11.06 12.51 2.44
N HIS A 237 10.55 12.13 1.26
CA HIS A 237 11.39 11.79 0.11
C HIS A 237 12.19 13.02 -0.34
N CYS A 238 11.54 14.18 -0.50
CA CYS A 238 12.21 15.44 -0.87
C CYS A 238 13.30 15.81 0.14
N PHE A 239 13.01 15.69 1.44
CA PHE A 239 13.95 16.00 2.51
C PHE A 239 15.18 15.10 2.49
N VAL A 240 15.00 13.77 2.50
CA VAL A 240 16.12 12.81 2.54
C VAL A 240 16.96 12.87 1.26
N SER A 241 16.32 13.05 0.11
CA SER A 241 17.01 13.18 -1.19
C SER A 241 17.83 14.47 -1.26
N ALA A 242 17.25 15.60 -0.85
CA ALA A 242 17.94 16.88 -0.82
C ALA A 242 19.11 16.86 0.16
N LEU A 243 18.91 16.32 1.37
CA LEU A 243 19.96 16.21 2.38
C LEU A 243 21.14 15.36 1.89
N GLY A 244 20.88 14.17 1.34
CA GLY A 244 21.92 13.29 0.81
C GLY A 244 22.65 13.88 -0.40
N GLY A 245 21.92 14.52 -1.32
CA GLY A 245 22.50 15.16 -2.50
C GLY A 245 23.36 16.39 -2.14
N ILE A 246 22.87 17.25 -1.25
CA ILE A 246 23.61 18.42 -0.77
C ILE A 246 24.85 17.99 0.01
N ALA A 247 24.72 17.01 0.92
CA ALA A 247 25.86 16.49 1.67
C ALA A 247 26.95 15.96 0.73
N THR A 248 26.57 15.14 -0.26
CA THR A 248 27.52 14.60 -1.25
C THR A 248 28.17 15.70 -2.09
N TYR A 249 27.39 16.70 -2.51
CA TYR A 249 27.92 17.85 -3.25
C TYR A 249 28.92 18.66 -2.43
N LEU A 250 28.61 18.93 -1.16
CA LEU A 250 29.51 19.63 -0.23
C LEU A 250 30.78 18.81 0.03
N MET A 251 30.67 17.48 0.20
CA MET A 251 31.83 16.60 0.35
C MET A 251 32.73 16.62 -0.89
N CYS A 252 32.16 16.58 -2.10
CA CYS A 252 32.95 16.64 -3.33
C CYS A 252 33.65 18.00 -3.52
N ARG A 253 33.05 19.11 -3.04
CA ARG A 253 33.57 20.48 -3.25
C ARG A 253 34.47 20.97 -2.12
N GLN A 254 34.18 20.60 -0.88
CA GLN A 254 34.79 21.10 0.35
C GLN A 254 35.35 19.96 1.22
N GLY A 255 35.47 18.74 0.69
CA GLY A 255 35.88 17.55 1.45
C GLY A 255 37.16 17.73 2.28
N TYR A 256 38.11 18.53 1.78
CA TYR A 256 39.33 18.89 2.51
C TYR A 256 39.06 19.60 3.85
N PHE A 257 38.03 20.46 3.93
CA PHE A 257 37.64 21.17 5.16
C PHE A 257 36.95 20.24 6.18
N LEU A 258 36.37 19.13 5.73
CA LEU A 258 35.71 18.11 6.55
C LEU A 258 36.65 16.93 6.90
N GLY A 259 37.96 17.05 6.62
CA GLY A 259 38.97 16.02 6.91
C GLY A 259 39.05 14.88 5.88
N GLY A 260 38.42 15.03 4.72
CA GLY A 260 38.44 14.06 3.61
C GLY A 260 39.48 14.36 2.52
N PRO A 261 39.66 13.44 1.54
CA PRO A 261 40.62 13.61 0.45
C PRO A 261 40.25 14.78 -0.48
N HIS A 262 41.24 15.29 -1.21
CA HIS A 262 41.14 16.52 -2.00
C HIS A 262 40.41 16.32 -3.35
N MET A 263 39.14 15.89 -3.33
CA MET A 263 38.35 15.50 -4.52
C MET A 263 38.07 16.63 -5.53
N ALA A 264 38.37 17.88 -5.17
CA ALA A 264 38.23 19.05 -6.04
C ALA A 264 39.51 19.36 -6.85
N ASP A 265 40.66 18.76 -6.49
CA ASP A 265 41.93 18.97 -7.18
C ASP A 265 42.07 17.97 -8.34
N TYR A 266 42.37 18.50 -9.54
CA TYR A 266 42.54 17.73 -10.78
C TYR A 266 43.74 16.78 -10.74
N THR A 267 44.68 17.00 -9.81
CA THR A 267 45.86 16.15 -9.61
C THR A 267 45.61 14.99 -8.65
N SER A 268 44.48 14.99 -7.94
CA SER A 268 44.14 13.93 -6.99
C SER A 268 43.58 12.69 -7.69
N ALA A 269 43.89 11.51 -7.15
CA ALA A 269 43.35 10.24 -7.66
C ALA A 269 41.81 10.15 -7.54
N ASP A 270 41.23 10.90 -6.60
CA ASP A 270 39.81 10.93 -6.30
C ASP A 270 39.09 12.14 -6.93
N TYR A 271 39.67 12.74 -7.97
CA TYR A 271 39.11 13.92 -8.62
C TYR A 271 37.71 13.65 -9.20
N VAL A 272 36.74 14.49 -8.82
CA VAL A 272 35.37 14.44 -9.36
C VAL A 272 35.13 15.64 -10.29
N PRO A 273 35.11 15.44 -11.64
CA PRO A 273 34.99 16.56 -12.58
C PRO A 273 33.67 17.32 -12.50
N ARG A 274 32.58 16.64 -12.10
CA ARG A 274 31.22 17.22 -12.02
C ARG A 274 30.51 16.81 -10.72
N PRO A 275 30.79 17.52 -9.60
CA PRO A 275 30.18 17.25 -8.29
C PRO A 275 28.64 17.27 -8.29
N SER A 276 28.01 18.06 -9.16
CA SER A 276 26.56 18.16 -9.27
C SER A 276 25.90 16.85 -9.71
N ILE A 277 26.53 16.12 -10.63
CA ILE A 277 26.02 14.83 -11.11
C ILE A 277 26.15 13.79 -10.01
N MET A 278 27.26 13.79 -9.27
CA MET A 278 27.45 12.90 -8.13
C MET A 278 26.40 13.16 -7.03
N GLY A 279 26.15 14.43 -6.71
CA GLY A 279 25.09 14.83 -5.79
C GLY A 279 23.69 14.38 -6.25
N PHE A 280 23.39 14.47 -7.56
CA PHE A 280 22.12 13.99 -8.11
C PHE A 280 21.99 12.45 -8.00
N ILE A 281 23.03 11.69 -8.32
CA ILE A 281 23.04 10.23 -8.18
C ILE A 281 22.85 9.85 -6.70
N ALA A 282 23.56 10.52 -5.78
CA ALA A 282 23.39 10.29 -4.35
C ALA A 282 21.97 10.61 -3.88
N ALA A 283 21.35 11.69 -4.36
CA ALA A 283 19.96 12.00 -4.06
C ALA A 283 19.01 10.88 -4.50
N LEU A 284 19.21 10.28 -5.68
CA LEU A 284 18.41 9.15 -6.16
C LEU A 284 18.60 7.88 -5.31
N ILE A 285 19.84 7.61 -4.87
CA ILE A 285 20.13 6.48 -3.98
C ILE A 285 19.45 6.70 -2.61
N CYS A 286 19.56 7.90 -2.04
CA CYS A 286 18.90 8.27 -0.79
C CYS A 286 17.37 8.18 -0.91
N TRP A 287 16.79 8.63 -2.02
CA TRP A 287 15.36 8.47 -2.32
C TRP A 287 14.94 7.00 -2.29
N ALA A 288 15.68 6.14 -3.01
CA ALA A 288 15.38 4.71 -3.09
C ALA A 288 15.53 4.00 -1.74
N ALA A 289 16.54 4.36 -0.96
CA ALA A 289 16.79 3.81 0.38
C ALA A 289 15.72 4.25 1.40
N ALA A 290 15.23 5.49 1.30
CA ALA A 290 14.19 6.02 2.19
C ALA A 290 12.79 5.50 1.87
N HIS A 291 12.55 5.08 0.63
CA HIS A 291 11.23 4.68 0.14
C HIS A 291 10.49 3.68 1.03
N PRO A 292 11.03 2.50 1.38
CA PRO A 292 10.30 1.50 2.16
C PRO A 292 9.94 2.01 3.58
N PHE A 293 10.78 2.84 4.18
CA PHE A 293 10.51 3.44 5.50
C PHE A 293 9.37 4.45 5.46
N LEU A 294 9.35 5.32 4.44
CA LEU A 294 8.31 6.33 4.31
C LEU A 294 6.96 5.69 3.95
N THR A 295 6.96 4.66 3.10
CA THR A 295 5.72 3.95 2.73
C THR A 295 5.16 3.12 3.88
N LEU A 296 6.01 2.58 4.77
CA LEU A 296 5.59 1.80 5.93
C LEU A 296 4.57 2.55 6.81
N ALA A 297 4.85 3.82 7.12
CA ALA A 297 3.96 4.64 7.95
C ALA A 297 2.55 4.81 7.34
N GLY A 298 2.48 4.96 6.01
CA GLY A 298 1.20 5.02 5.30
C GLY A 298 0.47 3.68 5.36
N HIS A 299 1.17 2.58 5.11
CA HIS A 299 0.58 1.24 5.13
C HIS A 299 0.05 0.85 6.51
N VAL A 300 0.82 1.11 7.57
CA VAL A 300 0.36 0.87 8.96
C VAL A 300 -0.89 1.70 9.26
N SER A 301 -0.88 2.98 8.91
CA SER A 301 -2.03 3.87 9.14
C SER A 301 -3.30 3.39 8.41
N GLU A 302 -3.18 2.96 7.15
CA GLU A 302 -4.31 2.39 6.40
C GLU A 302 -4.83 1.08 7.02
N ASN A 303 -3.94 0.23 7.53
CA ASN A 303 -4.32 -0.99 8.25
C ASN A 303 -5.12 -0.69 9.51
N LEU A 304 -4.70 0.30 10.31
CA LEU A 304 -5.43 0.71 11.51
C LEU A 304 -6.81 1.27 11.15
N LEU A 305 -6.89 2.08 10.08
CA LEU A 305 -8.18 2.56 9.57
C LEU A 305 -9.08 1.41 9.11
N PHE A 306 -8.52 0.39 8.46
CA PHE A 306 -9.28 -0.79 8.07
C PHE A 306 -9.81 -1.56 9.29
N CYS A 307 -8.99 -1.74 10.33
CA CYS A 307 -9.43 -2.38 11.58
C CYS A 307 -10.55 -1.59 12.26
N PHE A 308 -10.39 -0.27 12.31
CA PHE A 308 -11.41 0.64 12.82
C PHE A 308 -12.73 0.52 12.06
N ALA A 309 -12.68 0.54 10.72
CA ALA A 309 -13.88 0.43 9.89
C ALA A 309 -14.60 -0.92 10.08
N ILE A 310 -13.84 -2.01 10.27
CA ILE A 310 -14.42 -3.32 10.59
C ILE A 310 -15.09 -3.31 11.95
N GLU A 311 -14.42 -2.76 12.97
CA GLU A 311 -14.95 -2.77 14.33
C GLU A 311 -16.20 -1.90 14.44
N HIS A 312 -16.18 -0.74 13.80
CA HIS A 312 -17.36 0.13 13.67
C HIS A 312 -18.55 -0.62 13.05
N ARG A 313 -18.33 -1.39 11.98
CA ARG A 313 -19.37 -2.24 11.37
C ARG A 313 -19.86 -3.35 12.29
N ARG A 314 -18.98 -4.00 13.05
CA ARG A 314 -19.34 -5.07 14.00
C ARG A 314 -20.22 -4.54 15.12
N LEU A 315 -19.85 -3.41 15.72
CA LEU A 315 -20.62 -2.76 16.78
C LEU A 315 -22.01 -2.34 16.27
N HIS A 316 -22.08 -1.72 15.10
CA HIS A 316 -23.36 -1.35 14.49
C HIS A 316 -24.24 -2.58 14.22
N SER A 317 -23.68 -3.69 13.73
CA SER A 317 -24.43 -4.93 13.51
C SER A 317 -24.97 -5.53 14.80
N ASN A 318 -24.15 -5.58 15.87
CA ASN A 318 -24.55 -6.10 17.16
C ASN A 318 -25.64 -5.23 17.81
N PHE A 319 -25.52 -3.90 17.70
CA PHE A 319 -26.54 -2.98 18.17
C PHE A 319 -27.87 -3.18 17.45
N VAL A 320 -27.86 -3.27 16.11
CA VAL A 320 -29.09 -3.52 15.33
C VAL A 320 -29.70 -4.86 15.69
N LYS A 321 -28.91 -5.93 15.88
CA LYS A 321 -29.41 -7.23 16.36
C LYS A 321 -30.04 -7.12 17.74
N GLY A 322 -29.38 -6.47 18.70
CA GLY A 322 -29.92 -6.27 20.04
C GLY A 322 -31.20 -5.43 20.06
N ALA A 323 -31.27 -4.40 19.21
CA ALA A 323 -32.47 -3.58 19.03
C ALA A 323 -33.63 -4.37 18.39
N LEU A 324 -33.34 -5.21 17.38
CA LEU A 324 -34.32 -6.11 16.77
C LEU A 324 -34.80 -7.17 17.76
N GLU A 325 -33.90 -7.76 18.55
CA GLU A 325 -34.25 -8.72 19.61
C GLU A 325 -35.14 -8.06 20.67
N SER A 326 -34.81 -6.84 21.09
CA SER A 326 -35.62 -6.04 22.03
C SER A 326 -36.99 -5.67 21.46
N ALA A 327 -37.08 -5.27 20.18
CA ALA A 327 -38.34 -5.01 19.48
C ALA A 327 -39.16 -6.29 19.26
N SER A 328 -38.51 -7.42 19.00
CA SER A 328 -39.14 -8.74 18.87
C SER A 328 -39.68 -9.24 20.22
N MET A 329 -39.00 -8.91 21.33
CA MET A 329 -39.52 -9.13 22.67
C MET A 329 -40.73 -8.22 22.94
N LEU A 330 -40.68 -6.94 22.60
CA LEU A 330 -41.82 -6.02 22.76
C LEU A 330 -43.06 -6.45 21.94
N THR A 331 -42.86 -7.07 20.78
CA THR A 331 -43.93 -7.65 19.95
C THR A 331 -44.41 -9.02 20.43
N ARG A 332 -43.59 -9.77 21.19
CA ARG A 332 -44.03 -10.97 21.93
C ARG A 332 -44.73 -10.66 23.25
N PHE A 333 -44.47 -9.51 23.85
CA PHE A 333 -45.10 -9.04 25.09
C PHE A 333 -46.30 -8.11 24.88
N THR A 334 -46.69 -7.83 23.64
CA THR A 334 -47.98 -7.20 23.36
C THR A 334 -49.05 -8.31 23.37
N PRO A 335 -49.92 -8.38 24.40
CA PRO A 335 -51.07 -9.25 24.32
C PRO A 335 -51.96 -8.71 23.20
N CYS A 336 -52.64 -9.63 22.52
CA CYS A 336 -53.62 -9.42 21.47
C CYS A 336 -54.58 -8.25 21.80
N ILE A 337 -54.20 -6.99 21.51
CA ILE A 337 -55.12 -5.86 21.47
C ILE A 337 -55.61 -5.78 20.03
N GLY A 338 -56.92 -5.91 19.89
CA GLY A 338 -57.62 -6.23 18.65
C GLY A 338 -57.18 -5.41 17.44
N ARG A 339 -56.99 -6.12 16.32
CA ARG A 339 -57.00 -5.55 14.98
C ARG A 339 -58.34 -4.84 14.75
N ASN A 340 -58.31 -3.52 14.65
CA ASN A 340 -59.28 -2.77 13.85
C ASN A 340 -58.62 -2.46 12.49
N PRO A 341 -59.20 -2.87 11.35
CA PRO A 341 -58.59 -2.72 10.05
C PRO A 341 -58.98 -1.38 9.39
N THR A 342 -58.55 -0.25 9.96
CA THR A 342 -58.67 1.05 9.29
C THR A 342 -57.63 2.03 9.85
N GLU A 343 -56.38 1.92 9.41
CA GLU A 343 -55.41 3.03 9.40
C GLU A 343 -54.11 2.56 8.73
N GLN A 344 -54.18 2.41 7.40
CA GLN A 344 -53.00 2.50 6.56
C GLN A 344 -52.93 3.94 6.08
N HIS A 345 -52.23 4.83 6.78
CA HIS A 345 -51.68 6.03 6.14
C HIS A 345 -50.54 6.63 6.99
N HIS A 346 -49.39 6.81 6.32
CA HIS A 346 -48.24 7.65 6.67
C HIS A 346 -47.35 7.22 7.85
N MET A 347 -46.25 6.55 7.50
CA MET A 347 -44.97 6.71 8.23
C MET A 347 -43.82 6.91 7.23
N GLY A 348 -43.82 8.09 6.62
CA GLY A 348 -42.59 8.76 6.22
C GLY A 348 -42.23 9.72 7.34
N SER A 349 -41.32 9.31 8.23
CA SER A 349 -40.64 10.24 9.13
C SER A 349 -39.27 9.69 9.48
N THR A 350 -38.27 10.51 9.22
CA THR A 350 -36.89 10.40 9.70
C THR A 350 -36.89 10.02 11.18
N VAL A 351 -36.40 8.83 11.49
CA VAL A 351 -36.11 8.40 12.85
C VAL A 351 -34.98 9.30 13.36
N ALA A 352 -35.35 10.32 14.15
CA ALA A 352 -34.39 11.10 14.89
C ALA A 352 -33.62 10.13 15.81
N GLN A 353 -32.29 10.18 15.74
CA GLN A 353 -31.43 9.36 16.61
C GLN A 353 -31.81 9.63 18.08
N PRO A 354 -32.06 8.59 18.90
CA PRO A 354 -32.33 8.77 20.31
C PRO A 354 -31.16 9.50 20.99
N PRO A 355 -31.41 10.39 21.97
CA PRO A 355 -30.35 11.11 22.68
C PRO A 355 -29.31 10.20 23.36
N ALA A 356 -29.66 8.93 23.63
CA ALA A 356 -28.73 7.91 24.11
C ALA A 356 -27.72 7.43 23.04
N VAL A 357 -28.11 7.41 21.76
CA VAL A 357 -27.23 7.08 20.62
C VAL A 357 -26.21 8.18 20.39
N LYS A 358 -26.65 9.45 20.49
CA LYS A 358 -25.73 10.58 20.40
C LYS A 358 -24.71 10.56 21.55
N LYS A 359 -25.15 10.24 22.76
CA LYS A 359 -24.28 10.15 23.94
C LYS A 359 -23.30 8.97 23.90
N LEU A 360 -23.72 7.79 23.46
CA LEU A 360 -22.83 6.63 23.31
C LEU A 360 -21.88 6.78 22.11
N LEU A 361 -22.34 7.41 21.02
CA LEU A 361 -21.45 7.77 19.91
C LEU A 361 -20.50 8.88 20.31
N GLU A 362 -20.91 9.86 21.13
CA GLU A 362 -20.05 10.90 21.69
C GLU A 362 -19.06 10.31 22.70
N GLU A 363 -19.45 9.37 23.56
CA GLU A 363 -18.57 8.64 24.48
C GLU A 363 -17.59 7.72 23.73
N ALA A 364 -18.05 7.01 22.70
CA ALA A 364 -17.15 6.27 21.80
C ALA A 364 -16.25 7.23 20.99
N HIS A 365 -16.75 8.39 20.55
CA HIS A 365 -15.94 9.43 19.92
C HIS A 365 -14.95 10.06 20.90
N HIS A 366 -15.26 10.10 22.19
CA HIS A 366 -14.43 10.68 23.24
C HIS A 366 -13.35 9.69 23.70
N ASP A 367 -13.67 8.39 23.80
CA ASP A 367 -12.70 7.32 24.00
C ASP A 367 -11.83 7.11 22.76
N MET A 368 -12.37 7.39 21.57
CA MET A 368 -11.62 7.40 20.31
C MET A 368 -10.94 8.73 19.97
N SER A 369 -11.23 9.81 20.70
CA SER A 369 -10.53 11.10 20.53
C SER A 369 -9.10 11.09 21.08
N TRP A 370 -8.76 10.01 21.79
CA TRP A 370 -7.39 9.68 22.20
C TRP A 370 -6.60 8.92 21.13
N PHE A 371 -7.26 8.38 20.09
CA PHE A 371 -6.63 7.79 18.89
C PHE A 371 -6.41 8.83 17.79
#